data_AF-A0A0V8QGU6-F1
#
_entry.id   AF-A0A0V8QGU6-F1
#
_cell.length_a   1.000
_cell.length_b   1.000
_cell.length_c   1.000
_cell.angle_alpha   90.00
_cell.angle_beta   90.00
_cell.angle_gamma   90.00
#
_symmetry.space_group_name_H-M   'P 1'
#
loop_
_entity.id
_entity.type
_entity.pdbx_description
1 polymer ?
#
loop_
_entity_poly.entity_id
_entity_poly.type
_entity_poly.pdbx_seq_one_letter_code
_entity_poly.pdbx_strand_id
1 'polypeptide(L)' 'MSNVKERILGAVTVMSDYDAEIFWKIILNHFTDASWDNVGEEAPDEIDLQMLKEIKENPDCHEFVSSEEAMKELGL' A
#
# COMPACT_ATOMS: atom_id res chain seq x y z
N MET A 1 10.01 -8.36 -13.68
CA MET A 1 10.57 -7.07 -13.21
C MET A 1 11.83 -6.75 -14.03
N SER A 2 12.14 -5.48 -14.33
CA SER A 2 13.36 -5.12 -15.11
C SER A 2 14.56 -4.84 -14.19
N ASN A 3 15.78 -5.01 -14.69
CA ASN A 3 17.02 -4.77 -13.92
C ASN A 3 17.07 -3.36 -13.29
N VAL A 4 16.55 -2.36 -14.01
CA VAL A 4 16.48 -0.97 -13.53
C VAL A 4 15.55 -0.85 -12.32
N LYS A 5 14.39 -1.53 -12.33
CA LYS A 5 13.43 -1.49 -11.22
C LYS A 5 14.00 -2.12 -9.94
N GLU A 6 14.69 -3.25 -10.06
CA GLU A 6 15.36 -3.90 -8.92
C GLU A 6 16.43 -3.01 -8.28
N ARG A 7 17.22 -2.29 -9.10
CA ARG A 7 18.24 -1.37 -8.59
C ARG A 7 17.64 -0.18 -7.85
N ILE A 8 16.53 0.36 -8.35
CA ILE A 8 15.81 1.46 -7.68
C ILE A 8 15.30 0.98 -6.33
N LEU A 9 14.66 -0.18 -6.27
CA LEU A 9 14.17 -0.74 -5.01
C LEU A 9 15.31 -0.92 -4.00
N GLY A 10 16.41 -1.55 -4.44
CA GLY A 10 17.60 -1.72 -3.59
C GLY A 10 18.16 -0.40 -3.07
N ALA A 11 18.24 0.64 -3.91
CA ALA A 11 18.69 1.96 -3.49
C ALA A 11 17.73 2.60 -2.46
N VAL A 12 16.42 2.44 -2.65
CA VAL A 12 15.40 2.95 -1.71
C VAL A 12 15.46 2.23 -0.35
N THR A 13 15.85 0.96 -0.30
CA THR A 13 15.98 0.25 0.99
C THR A 13 17.14 0.72 1.86
N VAL A 14 18.15 1.39 1.29
CA VAL A 14 19.36 1.81 2.02
C VAL A 14 19.52 3.33 2.12
N MET A 15 18.62 4.11 1.50
CA MET A 15 18.63 5.58 1.61
C MET A 15 18.07 6.04 2.96
N SER A 16 18.38 7.27 3.36
CA SER A 16 17.78 7.88 4.54
C SER A 16 16.32 8.24 4.29
N ASP A 17 15.51 8.36 5.36
CA ASP A 17 14.11 8.80 5.25
C ASP A 17 14.00 10.18 4.58
N TYR A 18 14.95 11.09 4.88
CA TYR A 18 15.01 12.41 4.25
C TYR A 18 15.21 12.32 2.73
N ASP A 19 16.13 11.46 2.29
CA ASP A 19 16.39 11.24 0.86
C ASP A 19 15.20 10.52 0.20
N ALA A 20 14.54 9.61 0.91
CA ALA A 20 13.34 8.92 0.45
C ALA A 20 12.18 9.89 0.23
N GLU A 21 11.99 10.86 1.13
CA GLU A 21 10.98 11.92 0.95
C GLU A 21 11.26 12.80 -0.28
N ILE A 22 12.53 13.14 -0.52
CA ILE A 22 12.92 13.91 -1.72
C ILE A 22 12.66 13.08 -2.98
N PHE A 23 13.07 11.81 -2.96
CA PHE A 23 12.86 10.90 -4.08
C PHE A 23 11.36 10.71 -4.37
N TRP A 24 10.54 10.58 -3.34
CA TRP A 24 9.09 10.52 -3.45
C TRP A 24 8.49 11.79 -4.09
N LYS A 25 8.96 12.98 -3.71
CA LYS A 25 8.54 14.24 -4.34
C LYS A 25 8.92 14.31 -5.82
N ILE A 26 10.08 13.76 -6.20
CA ILE A 26 10.49 13.66 -7.61
C ILE A 26 9.54 12.73 -8.37
N ILE A 27 9.23 11.56 -7.81
CA ILE A 27 8.26 10.62 -8.40
C ILE A 27 6.93 11.32 -8.58
N LEU A 28 6.39 11.95 -7.54
CA LEU A 28 5.13 12.67 -7.60
C LEU A 28 5.17 13.70 -8.73
N ASN A 29 6.14 14.63 -8.73
CA ASN A 29 6.19 15.69 -9.74
C ASN A 29 6.41 15.18 -11.18
N HIS A 30 7.11 14.06 -11.35
CA HIS A 30 7.41 13.51 -12.68
C HIS A 30 6.27 12.66 -13.22
N PHE A 31 5.56 11.96 -12.35
CA PHE A 31 4.48 11.04 -12.73
C PHE A 31 3.08 11.62 -12.45
N THR A 32 2.94 12.85 -11.93
CA THR A 32 1.65 13.50 -11.65
C THR A 32 0.75 13.72 -12.86
N ASP A 33 1.26 13.63 -14.10
CA ASP A 33 0.39 13.57 -15.29
C ASP A 33 -0.41 12.25 -15.34
N ALA A 34 0.10 11.19 -14.71
CA ALA A 34 -0.71 10.08 -14.22
C ALA A 34 -1.26 10.46 -12.84
N SER A 35 -2.30 11.30 -12.84
CA SER A 35 -3.13 11.48 -11.64
C SER A 35 -3.49 10.10 -11.07
N TRP A 36 -3.61 9.96 -9.75
CA TRP A 36 -4.24 8.76 -9.18
C TRP A 36 -5.66 8.53 -9.76
N ASP A 37 -6.28 9.59 -10.30
CA ASP A 37 -7.52 9.52 -11.07
C ASP A 37 -7.38 8.78 -12.42
N ASN A 38 -6.16 8.61 -12.93
CA ASN A 38 -5.83 7.90 -14.17
C ASN A 38 -5.40 6.45 -13.94
N VAL A 39 -5.31 6.00 -12.68
CA VAL A 39 -5.15 4.58 -12.38
C VAL A 39 -6.48 3.91 -12.71
N GLY A 40 -6.48 3.04 -13.72
CA GLY A 40 -7.69 2.35 -14.15
C GLY A 40 -8.27 1.53 -13.00
N GLU A 41 -9.57 1.69 -12.76
CA GLU A 41 -10.32 0.76 -11.92
C GLU A 41 -10.52 -0.54 -12.72
N GLU A 42 -9.91 -1.63 -12.26
CA GLU A 42 -10.16 -2.96 -12.79
C GLU A 42 -11.13 -3.71 -11.88
N ALA A 43 -11.96 -4.56 -12.48
CA ALA A 43 -12.85 -5.41 -11.70
C ALA A 43 -12.01 -6.40 -10.85
N PRO A 44 -12.44 -6.73 -9.63
CA PRO A 44 -11.76 -7.71 -8.80
C PRO A 44 -11.58 -9.04 -9.54
N ASP A 45 -10.39 -9.62 -9.47
CA ASP A 45 -10.11 -10.93 -10.04
C ASP A 45 -10.64 -12.07 -9.15
N GLU A 46 -10.42 -13.33 -9.55
CA GLU A 46 -10.90 -14.49 -8.78
C GLU A 46 -10.30 -14.56 -7.36
N ILE A 47 -9.06 -14.10 -7.19
CA ILE A 47 -8.38 -14.07 -5.89
C ILE A 47 -9.02 -12.98 -5.03
N ASP A 48 -9.22 -11.79 -5.60
CA ASP A 48 -9.87 -10.69 -4.90
C ASP A 48 -11.29 -11.06 -4.46
N LEU A 49 -12.06 -11.72 -5.33
CA LEU A 49 -13.41 -12.19 -5.01
C LEU A 49 -13.42 -13.22 -3.89
N GLN A 50 -12.44 -14.12 -3.87
CA GLN A 50 -12.31 -15.12 -2.82
C GLN A 50 -11.95 -14.46 -1.48
N MET A 51 -11.03 -13.49 -1.48
CA MET A 51 -10.68 -12.73 -0.27
C MET A 51 -11.89 -11.95 0.28
N LEU A 52 -12.65 -11.29 -0.59
CA LEU A 52 -13.87 -10.57 -0.18
C LEU A 52 -14.91 -11.51 0.42
N LYS A 53 -15.04 -12.73 -0.11
CA LYS A 53 -15.93 -13.75 0.44
C LYS A 53 -15.46 -14.22 1.82
N GLU A 54 -14.17 -14.47 1.99
CA GLU A 54 -13.60 -14.89 3.27
C GLU A 54 -13.77 -13.83 4.35
N ILE A 55 -13.53 -12.55 4.02
CA ILE A 55 -13.78 -11.43 4.94
C ILE A 55 -15.25 -11.39 5.36
N LYS A 56 -16.18 -11.61 4.42
CA LYS A 56 -17.62 -11.57 4.69
C LYS A 56 -18.11 -12.77 5.52
N GLU A 57 -17.48 -13.93 5.36
CA GLU A 57 -17.87 -15.17 6.05
C GLU A 57 -17.17 -15.32 7.40
N ASN A 58 -16.05 -14.61 7.63
CA ASN A 58 -15.30 -14.64 8.87
C ASN A 58 -15.87 -13.64 9.90
N PRO A 59 -16.48 -14.11 11.02
CA PRO A 59 -17.02 -13.23 12.06
C PRO A 59 -15.97 -12.33 12.70
N ASP A 60 -14.72 -12.79 12.81
CA ASP A 60 -13.61 -12.05 13.41
C ASP A 60 -13.28 -10.79 12.59
N CYS A 61 -13.53 -10.84 11.27
CA CYS A 61 -13.35 -9.68 10.38
C CYS A 61 -14.45 -8.61 10.53
N HIS A 62 -15.48 -8.87 11.34
CA HIS A 62 -16.57 -7.93 11.62
C HIS A 62 -16.47 -7.30 13.02
N GLU A 63 -15.48 -7.69 13.82
CA GLU A 63 -15.21 -7.09 15.11
C GLU A 63 -14.23 -5.93 14.92
N PHE A 64 -14.75 -4.71 15.10
CA PHE A 64 -13.96 -3.49 15.01
C PHE A 64 -13.81 -2.87 16.39
N VAL A 65 -12.58 -2.64 16.82
CA VAL A 65 -12.25 -1.85 18.01
C VAL A 65 -11.82 -0.45 17.61
N SER A 66 -11.89 0.49 18.54
CA SER A 66 -11.39 1.85 18.28
C SER A 66 -9.87 1.83 18.10
N SER A 67 -9.31 2.82 17.39
CA SER A 67 -7.86 2.91 17.21
C SER A 67 -7.11 3.00 18.54
N GLU A 68 -7.69 3.64 19.56
CA GLU A 68 -7.09 3.73 20.90
C GLU A 68 -7.05 2.37 21.59
N GLU A 69 -8.11 1.59 21.45
CA GLU A 69 -8.24 0.27 22.05
C GLU A 69 -7.36 -0.77 21.33
N ALA A 70 -7.25 -0.69 20.00
CA ALA A 70 -6.30 -1.47 19.23
C ALA A 70 -4.85 -1.22 19.66
N MET A 71 -4.45 0.05 19.83
CA MET A 71 -3.09 0.40 20.27
C MET A 71 -2.80 -0.17 21.66
N LYS A 72 -3.78 -0.05 22.57
CA LYS A 72 -3.69 -0.63 23.92
C LYS A 72 -3.56 -2.15 23.91
N GLU A 73 -4.31 -2.87 23.08
CA GLU A 73 -4.20 -4.34 22.94
C GLU A 73 -2.86 -4.77 22.34
N LEU A 74 -2.32 -3.99 21.41
CA LEU A 74 -1.04 -4.25 20.76
C LEU A 74 0.18 -3.79 21.58
N GLY A 75 -0.05 -3.10 22.71
CA GLY A 75 1.01 -2.57 23.57
C GLY A 75 1.80 -1.42 22.93
N LEU A 76 1.16 -0.66 22.04
CA LEU A 76 1.72 0.48 21.31
C LEU A 76 1.23 1.82 21.88
#